data_AF-C4N4Q0-F1
#
_entry.id   AF-C4N4Q0-F1
#
_cell.length_a   1.000
_cell.length_b   1.000
_cell.length_c   1.000
_cell.angle_alpha   90.00
_cell.angle_beta   90.00
_cell.angle_gamma   90.00
#
_symmetry.space_group_name_H-M   'P 1'
#
loop_
_entity.id
_entity.type
_entity.pdbx_description
1 polymer ?
#
loop_
_entity_poly.entity_id
_entity_poly.type
_entity_poly.pdbx_seq_one_letter_code
_entity_poly.pdbx_strand_id
1 'polypeptide(L)'
;ALLLGSVDENLNYVIAIANILLLTIVTPLTASLATLWIDWRLGLVMLLIFPLLAPFYYWRRPAMRRQMQTLGEAHQRLSGDIVEFAQGMMVLRTCGSDADKSRALLAHFNALENLQTRTHRQGAGATMLIASVVELGLQVVVLSGIVWVVTGTLNLAFLIAAVAMIMRFAEPMAMFISYTSVVELIASALQRIEQFMA
;
A
#
# COMPACT_ATOMS: atom_id res chain seq x y z
N ALA A 1 24.46 -8.86 -18.21
CA ALA A 1 24.28 -7.42 -17.98
C ALA A 1 22.83 -7.10 -17.56
N LEU A 2 21.80 -7.46 -18.34
CA LEU A 2 20.38 -7.21 -17.99
C LEU A 2 19.88 -7.88 -16.69
N LEU A 3 20.37 -9.10 -16.37
CA LEU A 3 20.00 -9.77 -15.11
C LEU A 3 20.65 -9.12 -13.86
N LEU A 4 21.87 -8.59 -13.98
CA LEU A 4 22.55 -7.87 -12.90
C LEU A 4 21.91 -6.50 -12.65
N GLY A 5 21.50 -5.79 -13.71
CA GLY A 5 20.72 -4.55 -13.59
C GLY A 5 19.42 -4.77 -12.82
N SER A 6 18.69 -5.85 -13.11
CA SER A 6 17.45 -6.17 -12.38
C SER A 6 17.65 -6.52 -10.91
N VAL A 7 18.82 -7.05 -10.51
CA VAL A 7 19.10 -7.45 -9.13
C VAL A 7 19.53 -6.26 -8.28
N ASP A 8 20.40 -5.40 -8.79
CA ASP A 8 20.78 -4.14 -8.11
C ASP A 8 19.59 -3.20 -7.99
N GLU A 9 18.76 -3.11 -9.03
CA GLU A 9 17.55 -2.28 -9.03
C GLU A 9 16.54 -2.82 -8.00
N ASN A 10 16.31 -4.13 -7.94
CA ASN A 10 15.49 -4.76 -6.90
C ASN A 10 16.09 -4.61 -5.47
N LEU A 11 17.40 -4.69 -5.30
CA LEU A 11 18.07 -4.47 -4.01
C LEU A 11 17.93 -3.03 -3.52
N ASN A 12 18.07 -2.06 -4.43
CA ASN A 12 17.83 -0.65 -4.11
C ASN A 12 16.38 -0.40 -3.71
N TYR A 13 15.41 -1.06 -4.36
CA TYR A 13 14.02 -1.01 -3.94
C TYR A 13 13.82 -1.58 -2.54
N VAL A 14 14.42 -2.72 -2.21
CA VAL A 14 14.30 -3.32 -0.87
C VAL A 14 14.84 -2.37 0.20
N ILE A 15 16.02 -1.77 0.00
CA ILE A 15 16.60 -0.83 0.97
C ILE A 15 15.75 0.44 1.07
N ALA A 16 15.30 0.99 -0.06
CA ALA A 16 14.46 2.19 -0.07
C ALA A 16 13.11 1.94 0.64
N ILE A 17 12.45 0.83 0.32
CA ILE A 17 11.17 0.45 0.95
C ILE A 17 11.37 0.18 2.43
N ALA A 18 12.42 -0.56 2.81
CA ALA A 18 12.73 -0.84 4.20
C ALA A 18 12.99 0.46 4.96
N ASN A 19 13.82 1.36 4.44
CA ASN A 19 14.09 2.66 5.07
C ASN A 19 12.82 3.48 5.26
N ILE A 20 12.00 3.60 4.21
CA ILE A 20 10.76 4.39 4.28
C ILE A 20 9.76 3.76 5.24
N LEU A 21 9.63 2.44 5.26
CA LEU A 21 8.76 1.72 6.19
C LEU A 21 9.23 1.92 7.64
N LEU A 22 10.54 1.82 7.87
CA LEU A 22 11.15 2.04 9.18
C LEU A 22 10.92 3.48 9.64
N LEU A 23 11.14 4.47 8.78
CA LEU A 23 10.94 5.89 9.08
C LEU A 23 9.45 6.19 9.37
N THR A 24 8.55 5.60 8.57
CA THR A 24 7.09 5.75 8.73
C THR A 24 6.58 5.22 10.08
N ILE A 25 7.23 4.21 10.65
CA ILE A 25 6.84 3.64 11.95
C ILE A 25 7.61 4.29 13.10
N VAL A 26 8.94 4.40 12.98
CA VAL A 26 9.84 4.83 14.06
C VAL A 26 9.76 6.33 14.31
N THR A 27 9.62 7.16 13.28
CA THR A 27 9.54 8.62 13.46
C THR A 27 8.31 9.01 14.29
N PRO A 28 7.08 8.58 13.95
CA PRO A 28 5.93 8.97 14.77
C PRO A 28 5.91 8.24 16.13
N LEU A 29 6.51 7.04 16.25
CA LEU A 29 6.65 6.34 17.55
C LEU A 29 7.58 7.10 18.51
N THR A 30 8.77 7.49 18.04
CA THR A 30 9.74 8.26 18.84
C THR A 30 9.19 9.63 19.20
N ALA A 31 8.51 10.30 18.26
CA ALA A 31 7.78 11.53 18.50
C ALA A 31 6.71 11.36 19.58
N SER A 32 5.89 10.31 19.52
CA SER A 32 4.87 10.03 20.53
C SER A 32 5.49 9.78 21.91
N LEU A 33 6.60 9.03 21.98
CA LEU A 33 7.33 8.78 23.24
C LEU A 33 7.96 10.04 23.81
N ALA A 34 8.56 10.89 22.98
CA ALA A 34 9.10 12.18 23.39
C ALA A 34 7.99 13.09 23.95
N THR A 35 6.83 13.09 23.28
CA THR A 35 5.67 13.85 23.73
C THR A 35 5.10 13.30 25.03
N LEU A 36 5.14 11.99 25.25
CA LEU A 36 4.71 11.33 26.48
C LEU A 36 5.56 11.72 27.70
N TRP A 37 6.84 12.06 27.47
CA TRP A 37 7.72 12.58 28.52
C TRP A 37 7.40 14.04 28.89
N ILE A 38 6.94 14.84 27.93
CA ILE A 38 6.54 16.24 28.16
C ILE A 38 5.13 16.31 28.76
N ASP A 39 4.17 15.63 28.12
CA ASP A 39 2.77 15.55 28.55
C ASP A 39 2.25 14.14 28.32
N TRP A 40 2.03 13.43 29.44
CA TRP A 40 1.59 12.04 29.40
C TRP A 40 0.20 11.89 28.75
N ARG A 41 -0.68 12.89 28.81
CA ARG A 41 -2.04 12.82 28.25
C ARG A 41 -1.99 12.89 26.73
N LEU A 42 -1.29 13.90 26.20
CA LEU A 42 -1.18 14.09 24.75
C LEU A 42 -0.35 12.98 24.11
N GLY A 43 0.74 12.56 24.76
CA GLY A 43 1.53 11.42 24.34
C GLY A 43 0.73 10.11 24.31
N LEU A 44 -0.16 9.87 25.28
CA LEU A 44 -1.00 8.67 25.32
C LEU A 44 -2.03 8.66 24.18
N VAL A 45 -2.67 9.80 23.89
CA VAL A 45 -3.65 9.91 22.78
C VAL A 45 -2.96 9.67 21.43
N MET A 46 -1.78 10.25 21.21
CA MET A 46 -0.97 9.95 20.02
C MET A 46 -0.59 8.46 19.94
N LEU A 47 -0.15 7.90 21.07
CA LEU A 47 0.30 6.51 21.12
C LEU A 47 -0.87 5.54 20.85
N LEU A 48 -2.11 5.91 21.22
CA LEU A 48 -3.33 5.13 20.98
C LEU A 48 -3.74 5.04 19.50
N ILE A 49 -3.27 5.96 18.64
CA ILE A 49 -3.54 5.90 17.20
C ILE A 49 -2.85 4.68 16.56
N PHE A 50 -1.65 4.33 17.01
CA PHE A 50 -0.88 3.20 16.51
C PHE A 50 -1.53 1.83 16.72
N PRO A 51 -1.96 1.43 17.94
CA PRO A 51 -2.66 0.19 18.14
C PRO A 51 -4.05 0.22 17.50
N LEU A 52 -4.63 1.40 17.24
CA LEU A 52 -5.86 1.49 16.44
C LEU A 52 -5.61 1.10 14.97
N LEU A 53 -4.46 1.48 14.40
CA LEU A 53 -4.08 1.18 13.02
C LEU A 53 -3.83 -0.30 12.76
N ALA A 54 -3.28 -1.04 13.72
CA ALA A 54 -2.90 -2.44 13.54
C ALA A 54 -4.11 -3.35 13.16
N PRO A 55 -5.24 -3.36 13.89
CA PRO A 55 -6.44 -4.11 13.51
C PRO A 55 -6.94 -3.76 12.11
N PHE A 56 -6.97 -2.47 11.74
CA PHE A 56 -7.40 -2.03 10.42
C PHE A 56 -6.50 -2.58 9.31
N TYR A 57 -5.19 -2.58 9.54
CA TYR A 57 -4.22 -3.19 8.63
C TYR A 57 -4.47 -4.69 8.46
N TYR A 58 -4.59 -5.44 9.56
CA TYR A 58 -4.80 -6.90 9.51
C TYR A 58 -6.15 -7.28 8.90
N TRP A 59 -7.19 -6.48 9.13
CA TRP A 59 -8.51 -6.70 8.54
C TRP A 59 -8.50 -6.52 7.01
N ARG A 60 -7.71 -5.55 6.51
CA ARG A 60 -7.63 -5.28 5.06
C ARG A 60 -6.68 -6.24 4.32
N ARG A 61 -5.64 -6.72 4.99
CA ARG A 61 -4.62 -7.60 4.41
C ARG A 61 -5.18 -8.79 3.61
N PRO A 62 -6.13 -9.62 4.10
CA PRO A 62 -6.64 -10.76 3.35
C PRO A 62 -7.40 -10.36 2.08
N ALA A 63 -8.13 -9.24 2.11
CA ALA A 63 -8.82 -8.72 0.94
C ALA A 63 -7.82 -8.26 -0.13
N MET A 64 -6.77 -7.56 0.28
CA MET A 64 -5.71 -7.09 -0.62
C MET A 64 -4.93 -8.26 -1.23
N ARG A 65 -4.59 -9.28 -0.43
CA ARG A 65 -3.92 -10.49 -0.90
C ARG A 65 -4.73 -11.24 -1.96
N ARG A 66 -6.03 -11.42 -1.74
CA ARG A 66 -6.94 -12.04 -2.72
C ARG A 66 -7.02 -11.23 -4.02
N GLN A 67 -7.15 -9.91 -3.93
CA GLN A 67 -7.17 -9.04 -5.10
C GLN A 67 -5.87 -9.14 -5.90
N MET A 68 -4.71 -9.10 -5.23
CA MET A 68 -3.40 -9.19 -5.87
C MET A 68 -3.18 -10.56 -6.53
N GLN A 69 -3.60 -11.66 -5.89
CA GLN A 69 -3.55 -13.00 -6.48
C GLN A 69 -4.41 -13.11 -7.74
N THR A 70 -5.67 -12.67 -7.67
CA THR A 70 -6.60 -12.71 -8.81
C THR A 70 -6.08 -11.89 -10.00
N LEU A 71 -5.54 -10.69 -9.71
CA LEU A 71 -4.95 -9.83 -10.72
C LEU A 71 -3.67 -10.43 -11.32
N GLY A 72 -2.81 -11.01 -10.48
CA GLY A 72 -1.58 -11.67 -10.91
C GLY A 72 -1.83 -12.88 -11.81
N GLU A 73 -2.83 -13.72 -11.49
CA GLU A 73 -3.22 -14.84 -12.35
C GLU A 73 -3.76 -14.37 -13.71
N ALA A 74 -4.60 -13.32 -13.72
CA ALA A 74 -5.13 -12.76 -14.95
C ALA A 74 -4.02 -12.15 -15.83
N HIS A 75 -3.05 -11.46 -15.22
CA HIS A 75 -1.87 -10.96 -15.94
C HIS A 75 -0.99 -12.09 -16.47
N GLN A 76 -0.77 -13.16 -15.69
CA GLN A 76 0.03 -14.29 -16.14
C GLN A 76 -0.61 -15.00 -17.34
N ARG A 77 -1.94 -15.18 -17.34
CA ARG A 77 -2.68 -15.74 -18.47
C ARG A 77 -2.59 -14.86 -19.71
N LEU A 78 -2.81 -13.55 -19.56
CA LEU A 78 -2.71 -12.60 -20.67
C LEU A 78 -1.30 -12.57 -21.27
N SER A 79 -0.26 -12.57 -20.43
CA SER A 79 1.13 -12.64 -20.91
C SER A 79 1.40 -13.93 -21.69
N GLY A 80 0.85 -15.07 -21.23
CA GLY A 80 0.90 -16.33 -21.97
C GLY A 80 0.22 -16.23 -23.34
N ASP A 81 -1.00 -15.70 -23.39
CA ASP A 81 -1.75 -15.51 -24.63
C ASP A 81 -1.05 -14.57 -25.60
N ILE A 82 -0.43 -13.49 -25.11
CA ILE A 82 0.36 -12.56 -25.92
C ILE A 82 1.58 -13.27 -26.53
N VAL A 83 2.28 -14.08 -25.75
CA VAL A 83 3.45 -14.84 -26.24
C VAL A 83 3.01 -15.90 -27.26
N GLU A 84 1.93 -16.64 -26.99
CA GLU A 84 1.38 -17.63 -27.92
C GLU A 84 0.92 -16.97 -29.23
N PHE A 85 0.24 -15.83 -29.15
CA PHE A 85 -0.20 -15.06 -30.31
C PHE A 85 0.99 -14.51 -31.10
N ALA A 86 2.02 -13.98 -30.45
CA ALA A 86 3.22 -13.48 -31.10
C ALA A 86 4.00 -14.59 -31.82
N GLN A 87 4.16 -15.75 -31.19
CA GLN A 87 4.86 -16.90 -31.77
C GLN A 87 4.04 -17.58 -32.88
N GLY A 88 2.72 -17.67 -32.71
CA GLY A 88 1.79 -18.31 -33.65
C GLY A 88 1.30 -17.41 -34.78
N MET A 89 1.66 -16.12 -34.80
CA MET A 89 1.09 -15.12 -35.71
C MET A 89 1.25 -15.48 -37.19
N MET A 90 2.41 -16.05 -37.57
CA MET A 90 2.68 -16.47 -38.94
C MET A 90 1.79 -17.65 -39.35
N VAL A 91 1.60 -18.63 -38.47
CA VAL A 91 0.76 -19.81 -38.72
C VAL A 91 -0.73 -19.43 -38.77
N LEU A 92 -1.16 -18.55 -37.86
CA LEU A 92 -2.53 -18.03 -37.82
C LEU A 92 -2.91 -17.27 -39.09
N ARG A 93 -1.98 -16.48 -39.64
CA ARG A 93 -2.17 -15.79 -40.92
C ARG A 93 -2.29 -16.76 -42.09
N THR A 94 -1.51 -17.84 -42.10
CA THR A 94 -1.57 -18.85 -43.18
C THR A 94 -2.85 -19.70 -43.14
N CYS A 95 -3.46 -19.85 -41.96
CA CYS A 95 -4.73 -20.56 -41.79
C CYS A 95 -5.98 -19.66 -41.97
N GLY A 96 -5.80 -18.35 -42.19
CA GLY A 96 -6.92 -17.40 -42.35
C GLY A 96 -7.78 -17.18 -41.10
N SER A 97 -7.27 -17.52 -39.90
CA SER A 97 -7.99 -17.41 -38.60
C SER A 97 -7.42 -16.29 -37.71
N ASP A 98 -6.67 -15.36 -38.30
CA ASP A 98 -6.07 -14.22 -37.62
C ASP A 98 -7.13 -13.27 -37.02
N ALA A 99 -8.23 -13.04 -37.73
CA ALA A 99 -9.34 -12.21 -37.26
C ALA A 99 -10.08 -12.80 -36.03
N ASP A 100 -10.16 -14.13 -35.92
CA ASP A 100 -10.86 -14.80 -34.82
C ASP A 100 -10.00 -14.87 -33.56
N LYS A 101 -8.70 -15.20 -33.68
CA LYS A 101 -7.75 -15.11 -32.55
C LYS A 101 -7.52 -13.66 -32.10
N SER A 102 -7.53 -12.68 -33.02
CA SER A 102 -7.50 -11.25 -32.67
C SER A 102 -8.72 -10.83 -31.84
N ARG A 103 -9.93 -11.27 -32.23
CA ARG A 103 -11.16 -11.02 -31.45
C ARG A 103 -11.14 -11.69 -30.09
N ALA A 104 -10.61 -12.91 -29.99
CA ALA A 104 -10.42 -13.58 -28.69
C ALA A 104 -9.45 -12.81 -27.78
N LEU A 105 -8.33 -12.31 -28.33
CA LEU A 105 -7.36 -11.50 -27.60
C LEU A 105 -7.97 -10.19 -27.09
N LEU A 106 -8.76 -9.50 -27.93
CA LEU A 106 -9.51 -8.29 -27.54
C LEU A 106 -10.55 -8.58 -26.46
N ALA A 107 -11.22 -9.72 -26.51
CA ALA A 107 -12.14 -10.15 -25.45
C ALA A 107 -11.39 -10.39 -24.12
N HIS A 108 -10.18 -10.95 -24.17
CA HIS A 108 -9.33 -11.13 -23.00
C HIS A 108 -8.83 -9.80 -22.43
N PHE A 109 -8.48 -8.83 -23.27
CA PHE A 109 -8.16 -7.46 -22.82
C PHE A 109 -9.34 -6.79 -22.13
N ASN A 110 -10.54 -6.84 -22.73
CA ASN A 110 -11.75 -6.27 -22.13
C ASN A 110 -12.13 -6.96 -20.81
N ALA A 111 -11.93 -8.28 -20.71
CA ALA A 111 -12.13 -9.02 -19.47
C ALA A 111 -11.15 -8.58 -18.38
N LEU A 112 -9.87 -8.36 -18.73
CA LEU A 112 -8.87 -7.85 -17.80
C LEU A 112 -9.18 -6.41 -17.37
N GLU A 113 -9.56 -5.53 -18.30
CA GLU A 113 -9.92 -4.15 -17.98
C GLU A 113 -11.12 -4.09 -17.01
N ASN A 114 -12.16 -4.88 -17.25
CA ASN A 114 -13.32 -4.99 -16.36
C ASN A 114 -12.93 -5.53 -14.97
N LEU A 115 -12.02 -6.50 -14.92
CA LEU A 115 -11.52 -7.04 -13.66
C LEU A 115 -10.70 -5.98 -12.90
N GLN A 116 -9.83 -5.25 -13.60
CA GLN A 116 -9.03 -4.15 -13.04
C GLN A 116 -9.93 -3.03 -12.51
N THR A 117 -10.88 -2.53 -13.30
CA THR A 117 -11.80 -1.47 -12.87
C THR A 117 -12.64 -1.90 -11.67
N ARG A 118 -13.18 -3.13 -11.67
CA ARG A 118 -13.94 -3.65 -10.53
C ARG A 118 -13.07 -3.79 -9.28
N THR A 119 -11.85 -4.27 -9.43
CA THR A 119 -10.89 -4.47 -8.34
C THR A 119 -10.43 -3.13 -7.76
N HIS A 120 -10.07 -2.17 -8.61
CA HIS A 120 -9.70 -0.83 -8.19
C HIS A 120 -10.86 -0.11 -7.50
N ARG A 121 -12.07 -0.19 -8.04
CA ARG A 121 -13.25 0.45 -7.45
C ARG A 121 -13.61 -0.14 -6.08
N GLN A 122 -13.45 -1.45 -5.89
CA GLN A 122 -13.65 -2.09 -4.59
C GLN A 122 -12.48 -1.83 -3.62
N GLY A 123 -11.25 -1.77 -4.11
CA GLY A 123 -10.05 -1.50 -3.33
C GLY A 123 -9.95 -0.05 -2.85
N ALA A 124 -10.41 0.91 -3.67
CA ALA A 124 -10.38 2.34 -3.39
C ALA A 124 -11.17 2.71 -2.13
N GLY A 125 -12.36 2.12 -1.92
CA GLY A 125 -13.15 2.37 -0.72
C GLY A 125 -12.43 1.97 0.56
N ALA A 126 -11.77 0.82 0.57
CA ALA A 126 -10.98 0.37 1.73
C ALA A 126 -9.71 1.22 1.94
N THR A 127 -9.07 1.69 0.85
CA THR A 127 -7.96 2.65 0.94
C THR A 127 -8.40 3.95 1.60
N MET A 128 -9.51 4.50 1.12
CA MET A 128 -10.04 5.77 1.55
C MET A 128 -10.49 5.70 3.00
N LEU A 129 -11.13 4.61 3.42
CA LEU A 129 -11.49 4.37 4.83
C LEU A 129 -10.27 4.39 5.76
N ILE A 130 -9.16 3.72 5.40
CA ILE A 130 -7.95 3.72 6.24
C ILE A 130 -7.35 5.13 6.33
N ALA A 131 -7.24 5.83 5.19
CA ALA A 131 -6.73 7.20 5.19
C ALA A 131 -7.60 8.12 6.06
N SER A 132 -8.92 8.02 5.93
CA SER A 132 -9.87 8.79 6.75
C SER A 132 -9.79 8.45 8.23
N VAL A 133 -9.62 7.17 8.61
CA VAL A 133 -9.48 6.79 10.04
C VAL A 133 -8.25 7.43 10.67
N VAL A 134 -7.12 7.45 9.96
CA VAL A 134 -5.89 8.10 10.42
C VAL A 134 -6.12 9.59 10.59
N GLU A 135 -6.69 10.24 9.58
CA GLU A 135 -6.96 11.68 9.58
C GLU A 135 -7.93 12.07 10.69
N LEU A 136 -8.98 11.27 10.92
CA LEU A 136 -9.88 11.46 12.04
C LEU A 136 -9.19 11.26 13.40
N GLY A 137 -8.31 10.27 13.53
CA GLY A 137 -7.50 10.09 14.75
C GLY A 137 -6.61 11.29 15.03
N LEU A 138 -6.05 11.88 13.99
CA LEU A 138 -5.26 13.10 14.05
C LEU A 138 -6.09 14.31 14.52
N GLN A 139 -7.29 14.46 13.97
CA GLN A 139 -8.26 15.50 14.38
C GLN A 139 -8.65 15.35 15.86
N VAL A 140 -8.82 14.12 16.34
CA VAL A 140 -9.09 13.86 17.77
C VAL A 140 -7.95 14.35 18.66
N VAL A 141 -6.68 14.16 18.25
CA VAL A 141 -5.54 14.70 19.01
C VAL A 141 -5.60 16.23 19.07
N VAL A 142 -5.86 16.89 17.93
CA VAL A 142 -5.96 18.36 17.88
C VAL A 142 -7.10 18.86 18.77
N LEU A 143 -8.29 18.27 18.67
CA LEU A 143 -9.44 18.65 19.49
C LEU A 143 -9.19 18.44 20.99
N SER A 144 -8.62 17.30 21.37
CA SER A 144 -8.28 17.01 22.77
C SER A 144 -7.24 17.99 23.31
N GLY A 145 -6.23 18.32 22.50
CA GLY A 145 -5.21 19.31 22.83
C GLY A 145 -5.79 20.72 23.01
N ILE A 146 -6.73 21.15 22.15
CA ILE A 146 -7.42 22.43 22.29
C ILE A 146 -8.19 22.48 23.61
N VAL A 147 -8.94 21.42 23.96
CA VAL A 147 -9.67 21.35 25.22
C VAL A 147 -8.71 21.53 26.40
N TRP A 148 -7.54 20.86 26.39
CA TRP A 148 -6.57 20.97 27.47
C TRP A 148 -5.86 22.32 27.57
N VAL A 149 -5.72 23.04 26.46
CA VAL A 149 -5.24 24.43 26.48
C VAL A 149 -6.29 25.36 27.09
N VAL A 150 -7.56 25.19 26.71
CA VAL A 150 -8.67 26.01 27.25
C VAL A 150 -8.85 25.76 28.76
N THR A 151 -8.68 24.53 29.23
CA THR A 151 -8.72 24.21 30.67
C THR A 151 -7.46 24.63 31.43
N GLY A 152 -6.48 25.25 30.76
CA GLY A 152 -5.23 25.74 31.37
C GLY A 152 -4.25 24.63 31.79
N THR A 153 -4.50 23.38 31.36
CA THR A 153 -3.67 22.22 31.73
C THR A 153 -2.51 21.98 30.77
N LEU A 154 -2.55 22.55 29.56
CA LEU A 154 -1.54 22.39 28.52
C LEU A 154 -1.13 23.76 27.97
N ASN A 155 0.16 23.98 27.74
CA ASN A 155 0.67 25.25 27.20
C ASN A 155 0.43 25.30 25.68
N LEU A 156 -0.09 26.43 25.20
CA LEU A 156 -0.37 26.70 23.79
C LEU A 156 0.83 26.41 22.87
N ALA A 157 2.05 26.71 23.31
CA ALA A 157 3.27 26.43 22.54
C ALA A 157 3.45 24.92 22.27
N PHE A 158 3.14 24.06 23.24
CA PHE A 158 3.20 22.61 23.06
C PHE A 158 2.11 22.11 22.12
N LEU A 159 0.90 22.68 22.17
CA LEU A 159 -0.15 22.33 21.22
C LEU A 159 0.27 22.66 19.79
N ILE A 160 0.84 23.85 19.56
CA ILE A 160 1.33 24.25 18.23
C ILE A 160 2.44 23.31 17.75
N ALA A 161 3.40 22.97 18.62
CA ALA A 161 4.46 22.03 18.28
C ALA A 161 3.92 20.62 17.96
N ALA A 162 2.95 20.14 18.73
CA ALA A 162 2.31 18.85 18.50
C ALA A 162 1.54 18.83 17.18
N VAL A 163 0.77 19.88 16.88
CA VAL A 163 0.04 20.03 15.60
C VAL A 163 1.02 20.07 14.41
N ALA A 164 2.12 20.81 14.53
CA ALA A 164 3.14 20.86 13.48
C ALA A 164 3.81 19.50 13.26
N MET A 165 4.06 18.75 14.33
CA MET A 165 4.59 17.39 14.25
C MET A 165 3.60 16.42 13.60
N ILE A 166 2.33 16.53 13.98
CA ILE A 166 1.19 15.79 13.44
C ILE A 166 1.01 16.01 11.93
N MET A 167 1.13 17.25 11.46
CA MET A 167 1.02 17.56 10.02
C MET A 167 2.08 16.84 9.21
N ARG A 168 3.28 16.63 9.77
CA ARG A 168 4.35 15.84 9.14
C ARG A 168 4.04 14.35 9.06
N PHE A 169 3.03 13.84 9.76
CA PHE A 169 2.62 12.44 9.68
C PHE A 169 1.66 12.14 8.54
N ALA A 170 1.01 13.15 7.95
CA ALA A 170 0.13 12.95 6.82
C ALA A 170 0.87 12.34 5.61
N GLU A 171 2.09 12.82 5.33
CA GLU A 171 2.94 12.36 4.24
C GLU A 171 3.39 10.89 4.37
N PRO A 172 4.02 10.45 5.48
CA PRO A 172 4.40 9.05 5.66
C PRO A 172 3.18 8.11 5.73
N MET A 173 2.02 8.57 6.20
CA MET A 173 0.79 7.77 6.19
C MET A 173 0.27 7.53 4.77
N ALA A 174 0.29 8.54 3.90
CA ALA A 174 -0.04 8.39 2.48
C ALA A 174 0.91 7.39 1.80
N MET A 175 2.20 7.48 2.14
CA MET A 175 3.22 6.54 1.68
C MET A 175 3.01 5.11 2.18
N PHE A 176 2.65 4.91 3.45
CA PHE A 176 2.41 3.59 4.05
C PHE A 176 1.37 2.76 3.28
N ILE A 177 0.29 3.42 2.86
CA ILE A 177 -0.79 2.81 2.09
C ILE A 177 -0.26 2.30 0.73
N SER A 178 0.56 3.11 0.06
CA SER A 178 1.21 2.73 -1.20
C SER A 178 2.16 1.54 -1.01
N TYR A 179 3.00 1.58 0.03
CA TYR A 179 4.00 0.54 0.28
C TYR A 179 3.43 -0.78 0.74
N THR A 180 2.27 -0.81 1.40
CA THR A 180 1.62 -2.07 1.77
C THR A 180 1.39 -2.97 0.55
N SER A 181 1.05 -2.37 -0.59
CA SER A 181 0.88 -3.11 -1.86
C SER A 181 2.19 -3.69 -2.37
N VAL A 182 3.28 -2.94 -2.23
CA VAL A 182 4.63 -3.37 -2.65
C VAL A 182 5.17 -4.47 -1.72
N VAL A 183 4.96 -4.34 -0.41
CA VAL A 183 5.34 -5.37 0.56
C VAL A 183 4.62 -6.68 0.28
N GLU A 184 3.31 -6.64 -0.01
CA GLU A 184 2.55 -7.84 -0.34
C GLU A 184 2.98 -8.45 -1.69
N LEU A 185 3.38 -7.61 -2.66
CA LEU A 185 3.97 -8.07 -3.93
C LEU A 185 5.29 -8.82 -3.69
N ILE A 186 6.19 -8.24 -2.89
CA ILE A 186 7.48 -8.85 -2.52
C ILE A 186 7.26 -10.16 -1.76
N ALA A 187 6.35 -10.16 -0.76
CA ALA A 187 6.02 -11.34 0.00
C ALA A 187 5.46 -12.47 -0.87
N SER A 188 4.58 -12.13 -1.83
CA SER A 188 4.05 -13.10 -2.79
C SER A 188 5.11 -13.63 -3.75
N ALA A 189 6.07 -12.79 -4.16
CA ALA A 189 7.18 -13.21 -5.03
C ALA A 189 8.13 -14.16 -4.30
N LEU A 190 8.52 -13.83 -3.06
CA LEU A 190 9.34 -14.68 -2.20
C LEU A 190 8.69 -16.05 -1.98
N GLN A 191 7.39 -16.07 -1.68
CA GLN A 191 6.67 -17.34 -1.46
C GLN A 191 6.63 -18.23 -2.70
N ARG A 192 6.59 -17.65 -3.91
CA ARG A 192 6.70 -18.42 -5.17
C ARG A 192 8.11 -18.98 -5.40
N ILE A 193 9.15 -18.21 -5.09
CA ILE A 193 10.54 -18.67 -5.19
C ILE A 193 10.77 -19.83 -4.21
N GLU A 194 10.29 -19.71 -2.98
CA GLU A 194 10.41 -20.74 -1.96
C GLU A 194 9.68 -22.03 -2.35
N GLN A 195 8.49 -21.93 -2.96
CA GLN A 195 7.79 -23.08 -3.56
C GLN A 195 8.53 -23.72 -4.74
N PHE A 196 9.31 -22.96 -5.50
CA PHE A 196 10.06 -23.49 -6.64
C PHE A 196 11.36 -24.19 -6.21
N MET A 197 11.95 -23.76 -5.08
CA MET A 197 13.17 -24.37 -4.52
C MET A 197 12.90 -25.57 -3.61
N ALA A 198 11.63 -25.83 -3.26
CA ALA A 198 11.16 -26.99 -2.50
C ALA A 198 10.77 -28.15 -3.42
#